data_AF-A0A379N6D3-F1
#
_entry.id   AF-A0A379N6D3-F1
#
_cell.length_a   1.000
_cell.length_b   1.000
_cell.length_c   1.000
_cell.angle_alpha   90.00
_cell.angle_beta   90.00
_cell.angle_gamma   90.00
#
_symmetry.space_group_name_H-M   'P 1'
#
loop_
_entity.id
_entity.type
_entity.pdbx_description
1 polymer ?
#
loop_
_entity_poly.entity_id
_entity_poly.type
_entity_poly.pdbx_seq_one_letter_code
_entity_poly.pdbx_strand_id
1 'polypeptide(L)'
;MRRTAHISLDWTSWFVGFLPVGAILLLATPWLAYRLYPPEVQRSPEVQAWAQAELKNLGPLTGREIMLAALVVLALALWIFGTGIMDPTMAALLVVALLVLTGTITWNDVVTDKPAWNTLVWFGTLVTLAGGLAQVGVVRWIAALLGGALEGLPVVPAMAALVLAFFLLHYLFASVTAHVTALLPVMLTVAAAIPGMPMERMALMLCLSLGIMGIISPYGTGPSPIYAGSGFLPVKDFWRLGTIFGAINLIVFLAVGLPWLMLVK
;
A
#
# COMPACT_ATOMS: atom_id res chain seq x y z
N MET A 1 4.56 -11.06 15.03
CA MET A 1 5.31 -10.25 16.01
C MET A 1 5.17 -10.78 17.43
N ARG A 2 4.03 -10.68 18.13
CA ARG A 2 3.89 -11.23 19.50
C ARG A 2 4.25 -12.72 19.63
N ARG A 3 3.89 -13.55 18.64
CA ARG A 3 4.18 -14.99 18.63
C ARG A 3 5.60 -15.37 18.16
N THR A 4 6.34 -14.43 17.57
CA THR A 4 7.61 -14.75 16.86
C THR A 4 8.82 -14.05 17.47
N ALA A 5 8.62 -12.84 18.03
CA ALA A 5 9.69 -12.01 18.59
C ALA A 5 9.30 -11.36 19.93
N HIS A 6 8.12 -11.68 20.49
CA HIS A 6 7.59 -11.08 21.73
C HIS A 6 7.49 -9.55 21.77
N ILE A 7 7.65 -8.87 20.63
CA ILE A 7 7.52 -7.42 20.51
C ILE A 7 6.04 -7.04 20.32
N SER A 8 5.55 -6.07 21.10
CA SER A 8 4.25 -5.42 20.92
C SER A 8 4.45 -3.97 20.52
N LEU A 9 4.20 -3.66 19.24
CA LEU A 9 4.12 -2.29 18.77
C LEU A 9 2.72 -1.76 19.08
N ASP A 10 2.64 -0.66 19.83
CA ASP A 10 1.40 0.07 20.02
C ASP A 10 1.22 1.13 18.91
N TRP A 11 -0.01 1.65 18.80
CA TRP A 11 -0.35 2.64 17.77
C TRP A 11 0.49 3.91 17.90
N THR A 12 0.76 4.33 19.14
CA THR A 12 1.53 5.55 19.44
C THR A 12 2.97 5.41 18.97
N SER A 13 3.65 4.28 19.24
CA SER A 13 5.01 4.04 18.77
C SER A 13 5.10 3.99 17.26
N TRP A 14 4.09 3.40 16.60
CA TRP A 14 4.00 3.42 15.13
C TRP A 14 3.83 4.85 14.60
N PHE A 15 2.89 5.61 15.15
CA PHE A 15 2.59 6.96 14.68
C PHE A 15 3.78 7.90 14.89
N VAL A 16 4.32 7.97 16.11
CA VAL A 16 5.47 8.81 16.46
C VAL A 16 6.71 8.36 15.69
N GLY A 17 6.91 7.05 15.53
CA GLY A 17 8.02 6.50 14.77
C GLY A 17 7.99 6.88 13.29
N PHE A 18 6.81 6.93 12.67
CA PHE A 18 6.66 7.28 11.26
C PHE A 18 6.56 8.78 11.00
N LEU A 19 6.06 9.56 11.97
CA LEU A 19 5.64 10.95 11.78
C LEU A 19 6.66 11.83 11.02
N PRO A 20 7.96 11.84 11.33
CA PRO A 20 8.90 12.70 10.60
C PRO A 20 9.04 12.31 9.12
N VAL A 21 9.13 11.01 8.82
CA VAL A 21 9.19 10.52 7.45
C VAL A 21 7.87 10.81 6.75
N GLY A 22 6.74 10.47 7.39
CA GLY A 22 5.40 10.65 6.86
C GLY A 22 5.11 12.11 6.52
N ALA A 23 5.48 13.05 7.39
CA ALA A 23 5.30 14.48 7.15
C ALA A 23 6.12 14.98 5.95
N ILE A 24 7.38 14.56 5.84
CA ILE A 24 8.24 14.91 4.70
C ILE A 24 7.65 14.35 3.40
N LEU A 25 7.30 13.07 3.37
CA LEU A 25 6.78 12.42 2.17
C LEU A 25 5.39 12.93 1.78
N LEU A 26 4.52 13.26 2.74
CA LEU A 26 3.20 13.81 2.49
C LEU A 26 3.28 15.17 1.78
N LEU A 27 4.23 16.02 2.17
CA LEU A 27 4.44 17.33 1.55
C LEU A 27 5.24 17.23 0.24
N ALA A 28 6.25 16.37 0.19
CA ALA A 28 7.11 16.23 -0.97
C ALA A 28 6.43 15.52 -2.14
N THR A 29 5.65 14.46 -1.88
CA THR A 29 5.10 13.60 -2.94
C THR A 29 4.20 14.36 -3.93
N PRO A 30 3.23 15.20 -3.51
CA PRO A 30 2.40 15.97 -4.45
C PRO A 30 3.23 16.95 -5.29
N TRP A 31 4.20 17.63 -4.67
CA TRP A 31 5.08 18.57 -5.36
C TRP A 31 6.00 17.87 -6.36
N LEU A 32 6.59 16.74 -5.96
CA LEU A 32 7.42 15.91 -6.83
C LEU A 32 6.60 15.33 -7.98
N ALA A 33 5.36 14.88 -7.74
CA ALA A 33 4.46 14.41 -8.79
C ALA A 33 4.18 15.50 -9.81
N TYR A 34 3.85 16.72 -9.35
CA TYR A 34 3.64 17.87 -10.22
C TYR A 34 4.88 18.22 -11.06
N ARG A 35 6.10 18.04 -10.52
CA ARG A 35 7.34 18.36 -11.23
C ARG A 35 7.82 17.26 -12.17
N LEU A 36 7.72 15.99 -11.75
CA LEU A 36 8.22 14.83 -12.50
C LEU A 36 7.24 14.34 -13.57
N TYR A 37 5.95 14.57 -13.34
CA TYR A 37 4.86 14.18 -14.23
C TYR A 37 3.82 15.31 -14.30
N PRO A 38 4.19 16.48 -14.86
CA PRO A 38 3.32 17.63 -14.89
C PRO A 38 2.06 17.35 -15.70
N PRO A 39 0.87 17.82 -15.25
CA PRO A 39 -0.34 17.69 -16.04
C PRO A 39 -0.23 18.54 -17.32
N GLU A 40 -0.79 18.04 -18.41
CA GLU A 40 -0.80 18.74 -19.71
C GLU A 40 -1.56 20.08 -19.62
N VAL A 41 -2.63 20.12 -18.83
CA VAL A 41 -3.45 21.32 -18.58
C VAL A 41 -3.21 21.81 -17.17
N GLN A 42 -2.51 22.93 -17.02
CA GLN A 42 -2.18 23.51 -15.71
C GLN A 42 -3.16 24.62 -15.27
N ARG A 43 -3.75 25.32 -16.23
CA ARG A 43 -4.72 26.39 -15.98
C ARG A 43 -5.76 26.38 -17.09
N SER A 44 -7.02 26.34 -16.69
CA SER A 44 -8.12 26.64 -17.59
C SER A 44 -9.15 27.47 -16.83
N PRO A 45 -9.23 28.79 -17.09
CA PRO A 45 -10.20 29.66 -16.41
C PRO A 45 -11.64 29.29 -16.77
N GLU A 46 -11.83 28.60 -17.90
CA GLU A 46 -13.14 28.17 -18.38
C GLU A 46 -13.68 26.94 -17.63
N VAL A 47 -12.83 26.14 -16.97
CA VAL A 47 -13.26 24.91 -16.27
C VAL A 47 -14.26 25.21 -15.16
N GLN A 48 -14.10 26.31 -14.42
CA GLN A 48 -15.05 26.68 -13.38
C GLN A 48 -16.41 27.06 -13.97
N ALA A 49 -16.42 27.87 -15.03
CA ALA A 49 -17.64 28.29 -15.71
C ALA A 49 -18.36 27.10 -16.36
N TRP A 50 -17.59 26.22 -17.02
CA TRP A 50 -18.08 24.98 -17.62
C TRP A 50 -18.66 24.03 -16.56
N ALA A 51 -17.95 23.77 -15.46
CA ALA A 51 -18.44 22.89 -14.40
C ALA A 51 -19.74 23.42 -13.74
N GLN A 52 -19.87 24.74 -13.59
CA GLN A 52 -21.10 25.38 -13.09
C GLN A 52 -22.26 25.26 -14.10
N ALA A 53 -21.97 25.39 -15.39
CA ALA A 53 -22.97 25.18 -16.43
C ALA A 53 -23.43 23.71 -16.46
N GLU A 54 -22.49 22.77 -16.36
CA GLU A 54 -22.80 21.33 -16.38
C GLU A 54 -23.57 20.91 -15.13
N LEU A 55 -23.22 21.42 -13.94
CA LEU A 55 -23.98 21.19 -12.71
C LEU A 55 -25.42 21.69 -12.82
N LYS A 56 -25.64 22.84 -13.48
CA LYS A 56 -27.00 23.34 -13.75
C LYS A 56 -27.75 22.44 -14.75
N ASN A 57 -27.06 21.92 -15.76
CA ASN A 57 -27.64 21.02 -16.77
C ASN A 57 -28.05 19.68 -16.17
N LEU A 58 -27.28 19.14 -15.21
CA LEU A 58 -27.59 17.89 -14.51
C LEU A 58 -28.88 17.99 -13.69
N GLY A 59 -29.17 19.18 -13.13
CA GLY A 59 -30.37 19.42 -12.33
C GLY A 59 -30.30 18.84 -10.91
N PRO A 60 -31.44 18.69 -10.22
CA PRO A 60 -31.47 18.17 -8.85
C PRO A 60 -31.16 16.66 -8.81
N LEU A 61 -30.60 16.21 -7.68
CA LEU A 61 -30.31 14.79 -7.47
C LEU A 61 -31.56 13.93 -7.62
N THR A 62 -31.43 12.89 -8.42
CA THR A 62 -32.46 11.87 -8.61
C THR A 62 -32.53 10.94 -7.41
N GLY A 63 -33.67 10.27 -7.22
CA GLY A 63 -33.83 9.28 -6.15
C GLY A 63 -32.80 8.13 -6.23
N ARG A 64 -32.37 7.76 -7.45
CA ARG A 64 -31.32 6.75 -7.66
C ARG A 64 -29.94 7.24 -7.21
N GLU A 65 -29.60 8.50 -7.49
CA GLU A 65 -28.34 9.09 -7.03
C GLU A 65 -28.30 9.23 -5.50
N ILE A 66 -29.43 9.59 -4.88
CA ILE A 66 -29.55 9.63 -3.42
C ILE A 66 -29.40 8.22 -2.83
N MET A 67 -30.03 7.21 -3.43
CA MET A 67 -29.89 5.81 -3.00
C MET A 67 -28.44 5.34 -3.12
N LEU A 68 -27.77 5.64 -4.25
CA LEU A 68 -26.35 5.34 -4.45
C LEU A 68 -25.50 5.99 -3.34
N ALA A 69 -25.69 7.28 -3.09
CA ALA A 69 -24.95 8.01 -2.07
C ALA A 69 -25.19 7.42 -0.67
N ALA A 70 -26.43 7.07 -0.33
CA ALA A 70 -26.78 6.45 0.94
C ALA A 70 -26.10 5.08 1.12
N LEU A 71 -26.04 4.26 0.07
CA LEU A 71 -25.38 2.95 0.10
C LEU A 71 -23.85 3.08 0.19
N VAL A 72 -23.25 4.09 -0.44
CA VAL A 72 -21.82 4.41 -0.27
C VAL A 72 -21.53 4.86 1.16
N VAL A 73 -22.36 5.72 1.75
CA VAL A 73 -22.23 6.12 3.16
C VAL A 73 -22.38 4.92 4.09
N LEU A 74 -23.30 4.00 3.80
CA LEU A 74 -23.43 2.73 4.53
C LEU A 74 -22.16 1.89 4.44
N ALA A 75 -21.55 1.76 3.25
CA ALA A 75 -20.28 1.04 3.08
C ALA A 75 -19.17 1.63 3.97
N LEU A 76 -19.04 2.95 3.97
CA LEU A 76 -18.06 3.66 4.79
C LEU A 76 -18.33 3.47 6.30
N ALA A 77 -19.59 3.54 6.71
CA ALA A 77 -19.98 3.31 8.09
C ALA A 77 -19.66 1.87 8.54
N LEU A 78 -19.93 0.86 7.70
CA LEU A 78 -19.58 -0.54 7.97
C LEU A 78 -18.06 -0.75 8.04
N TRP A 79 -17.26 -0.08 7.20
CA TRP A 79 -15.80 -0.17 7.28
C TRP A 79 -15.21 0.48 8.54
N ILE A 80 -15.79 1.59 9.02
CA ILE A 80 -15.29 2.30 10.20
C ILE A 80 -15.77 1.64 11.50
N PHE A 81 -17.07 1.33 11.59
CA PHE A 81 -17.72 0.89 12.84
C PHE A 81 -18.11 -0.59 12.85
N GLY A 82 -18.18 -1.24 11.68
CA GLY A 82 -18.66 -2.61 11.51
C GLY A 82 -17.59 -3.70 11.64
N THR A 83 -16.34 -3.35 11.96
CA THR A 83 -15.21 -4.30 12.02
C THR A 83 -15.39 -5.44 13.03
N GLY A 84 -16.25 -5.26 14.04
CA GLY A 84 -16.63 -6.32 15.00
C GLY A 84 -17.79 -7.22 14.56
N ILE A 85 -18.48 -6.86 13.46
CA ILE A 85 -19.70 -7.54 12.98
C ILE A 85 -19.40 -8.34 11.70
N MET A 86 -18.67 -7.73 10.76
CA MET A 86 -18.34 -8.33 9.48
C MET A 86 -16.99 -7.82 8.96
N ASP A 87 -16.33 -8.63 8.14
CA ASP A 87 -15.10 -8.21 7.48
C ASP A 87 -15.38 -7.18 6.34
N PRO A 88 -14.39 -6.36 5.96
CA PRO A 88 -14.56 -5.33 4.92
C PRO A 88 -15.00 -5.86 3.56
N THR A 89 -14.64 -7.10 3.20
CA THR A 89 -15.02 -7.74 1.93
C THR A 89 -16.51 -8.06 1.95
N MET A 90 -17.00 -8.62 3.06
CA MET A 90 -18.41 -8.91 3.25
C MET A 90 -19.27 -7.64 3.20
N ALA A 91 -18.80 -6.54 3.80
CA ALA A 91 -19.47 -5.24 3.72
C ALA A 91 -19.58 -4.73 2.27
N ALA A 92 -18.51 -4.87 1.48
CA ALA A 92 -18.54 -4.49 0.07
C ALA A 92 -19.53 -5.34 -0.75
N LEU A 93 -19.53 -6.67 -0.55
CA LEU A 93 -20.46 -7.59 -1.22
C LEU A 93 -21.92 -7.29 -0.85
N LEU A 94 -22.19 -7.01 0.42
CA LEU A 94 -23.52 -6.59 0.88
C LEU A 94 -23.99 -5.33 0.16
N VAL A 95 -23.14 -4.31 0.06
CA VAL A 95 -23.50 -3.05 -0.61
C VAL A 95 -23.71 -3.25 -2.11
N VAL A 96 -22.89 -4.07 -2.78
CA VAL A 96 -23.14 -4.43 -4.19
C VAL A 96 -24.47 -5.16 -4.34
N ALA A 97 -24.80 -6.10 -3.45
CA ALA A 97 -26.09 -6.78 -3.48
C ALA A 97 -27.26 -5.79 -3.28
N LEU A 98 -27.14 -4.84 -2.35
CA LEU A 98 -28.14 -3.79 -2.14
C LEU A 98 -28.27 -2.85 -3.34
N LEU A 99 -27.17 -2.50 -4.01
CA LEU A 99 -27.20 -1.68 -5.23
C LEU A 99 -27.99 -2.35 -6.36
N VAL A 100 -27.84 -3.67 -6.51
CA VAL A 100 -28.60 -4.47 -7.48
C VAL A 100 -30.07 -4.61 -7.06
N LEU A 101 -30.34 -4.94 -5.79
CA LEU A 101 -31.70 -5.13 -5.26
C LEU A 101 -32.54 -3.85 -5.29
N THR A 102 -31.91 -2.70 -5.08
CA THR A 102 -32.56 -1.38 -5.17
C THR A 102 -32.75 -0.90 -6.61
N GLY A 103 -32.18 -1.61 -7.60
CA GLY A 103 -32.20 -1.22 -9.01
C GLY A 103 -31.37 0.04 -9.29
N THR A 104 -30.43 0.38 -8.42
CA THR A 104 -29.50 1.50 -8.60
C THR A 104 -28.50 1.17 -9.71
N ILE A 105 -28.03 -0.08 -9.73
CA ILE A 105 -27.30 -0.68 -10.85
C ILE A 105 -28.02 -1.95 -11.31
N THR A 106 -27.84 -2.33 -12.56
CA THR A 106 -28.36 -3.59 -13.09
C THR A 106 -27.36 -4.72 -12.87
N TRP A 107 -27.85 -5.96 -12.86
CA TRP A 107 -26.95 -7.13 -12.88
C TRP A 107 -26.03 -7.13 -14.11
N ASN A 108 -26.54 -6.62 -15.24
CA ASN A 108 -25.74 -6.50 -16.46
C ASN A 108 -24.54 -5.55 -16.27
N ASP A 109 -24.72 -4.45 -15.55
CA ASP A 109 -23.62 -3.52 -15.22
C ASP A 109 -22.51 -4.24 -14.44
N VAL A 110 -22.87 -5.11 -13.49
CA VAL A 110 -21.92 -5.89 -12.68
C VAL A 110 -21.15 -6.92 -13.53
N VAL A 111 -21.84 -7.70 -14.36
CA VAL A 111 -21.17 -8.76 -15.15
C VAL A 111 -20.41 -8.22 -16.36
N THR A 112 -20.73 -7.02 -16.82
CA THR A 112 -20.05 -6.38 -17.97
C THR A 112 -18.93 -5.42 -17.57
N ASP A 113 -18.70 -5.19 -16.27
CA ASP A 113 -17.57 -4.43 -15.74
C ASP A 113 -16.24 -5.18 -15.95
N LYS A 114 -15.74 -5.16 -17.19
CA LYS A 114 -14.49 -5.80 -17.59
C LYS A 114 -13.30 -5.37 -16.72
N PRO A 115 -13.12 -4.08 -16.36
CA PRO A 115 -12.07 -3.67 -15.44
C PRO A 115 -12.10 -4.40 -14.08
N ALA A 116 -13.27 -4.52 -13.45
CA ALA A 116 -13.41 -5.23 -12.18
C ALA A 116 -13.03 -6.71 -12.30
N TRP A 117 -13.56 -7.41 -13.31
CA TRP A 117 -13.27 -8.83 -13.55
C TRP A 117 -11.81 -9.08 -13.92
N ASN A 118 -11.22 -8.21 -14.76
CA ASN A 118 -9.80 -8.28 -15.10
C ASN A 118 -8.93 -8.12 -13.85
N THR A 119 -9.26 -7.15 -12.99
CA THR A 119 -8.55 -6.94 -11.71
C THR A 119 -8.66 -8.17 -10.81
N LEU A 120 -9.85 -8.77 -10.68
CA LEU A 120 -10.08 -9.96 -9.86
C LEU A 120 -9.22 -11.15 -10.31
N VAL A 121 -9.27 -11.50 -11.60
CA VAL A 121 -8.53 -12.65 -12.16
C VAL A 121 -7.03 -12.44 -12.07
N TRP A 122 -6.57 -11.24 -12.45
CA TRP A 122 -5.16 -10.88 -12.43
C TRP A 122 -4.59 -10.87 -11.01
N PHE A 123 -5.31 -10.27 -10.05
CA PHE A 123 -4.88 -10.20 -8.66
C PHE A 123 -4.94 -11.57 -7.97
N GLY A 124 -6.00 -12.35 -8.18
CA GLY A 124 -6.13 -13.70 -7.64
C GLY A 124 -4.98 -14.63 -8.07
N THR A 125 -4.55 -14.51 -9.33
CA THR A 125 -3.41 -15.28 -9.86
C THR A 125 -2.09 -14.85 -9.23
N LEU A 126 -1.81 -13.54 -9.20
CA LEU A 126 -0.55 -13.01 -8.67
C LEU A 126 -0.38 -13.27 -7.17
N VAL A 127 -1.44 -13.11 -6.38
CA VAL A 127 -1.40 -13.40 -4.93
C VAL A 127 -1.14 -14.88 -4.67
N THR A 128 -1.72 -15.78 -5.48
CA THR A 128 -1.49 -17.22 -5.37
C THR A 128 -0.04 -17.59 -5.68
N LEU A 129 0.54 -17.03 -6.75
CA LEU A 129 1.95 -17.22 -7.11
C LEU A 129 2.89 -16.70 -6.02
N ALA A 130 2.61 -15.51 -5.46
CA ALA A 130 3.38 -14.95 -4.36
C ALA A 130 3.31 -15.83 -3.09
N GLY A 131 2.15 -16.43 -2.81
CA GLY A 131 2.00 -17.42 -1.74
C GLY A 131 2.84 -18.69 -1.98
N GLY A 132 2.89 -19.17 -3.23
CA GLY A 132 3.73 -20.31 -3.63
C GLY A 132 5.23 -20.07 -3.41
N LEU A 133 5.71 -18.83 -3.62
CA LEU A 133 7.12 -18.46 -3.40
C LEU A 133 7.59 -18.71 -1.96
N ALA A 134 6.69 -18.50 -0.99
CA ALA A 134 6.96 -18.78 0.41
C ALA A 134 7.09 -20.28 0.71
N GLN A 135 6.39 -21.13 -0.05
CA GLN A 135 6.36 -22.59 0.16
C GLN A 135 7.57 -23.31 -0.44
N VAL A 136 8.11 -22.80 -1.56
CA VAL A 136 9.24 -23.43 -2.28
C VAL A 136 10.62 -23.11 -1.69
N GLY A 137 10.68 -22.43 -0.54
CA GLY A 137 11.92 -22.22 0.20
C GLY A 137 12.79 -21.04 -0.26
N VAL A 138 12.33 -20.22 -1.21
CA VAL A 138 13.03 -19.00 -1.64
C VAL A 138 13.27 -18.05 -0.47
N VAL A 139 12.30 -17.96 0.44
CA VAL A 139 12.40 -17.17 1.68
C VAL A 139 13.56 -17.66 2.58
N ARG A 140 13.78 -18.96 2.67
CA ARG A 140 14.91 -19.56 3.42
C ARG A 140 16.25 -19.29 2.72
N TRP A 141 16.27 -19.35 1.39
CA TRP A 141 17.46 -19.03 0.60
C TRP A 141 17.89 -17.57 0.76
N ILE A 142 16.94 -16.63 0.72
CA ILE A 142 17.18 -15.20 0.98
C ILE A 142 17.77 -14.99 2.38
N ALA A 143 17.24 -15.68 3.40
CA ALA A 143 17.75 -15.60 4.77
C ALA A 143 19.23 -15.95 4.88
N ALA A 144 19.65 -17.04 4.20
CA ALA A 144 21.03 -17.49 4.19
C ALA A 144 21.96 -16.49 3.47
N LEU A 145 21.49 -15.93 2.35
CA LEU A 145 22.24 -14.94 1.57
C LEU A 145 22.44 -13.63 2.36
N LEU A 146 21.39 -13.16 3.04
CA LEU A 146 21.47 -11.99 3.92
C LEU A 146 22.35 -12.24 5.15
N GLY A 147 22.25 -13.41 5.78
CA GLY A 147 23.08 -13.75 6.95
C GLY A 147 24.57 -13.66 6.65
N GLY A 148 25.02 -14.20 5.51
CA GLY A 148 26.43 -14.09 5.10
C GLY A 148 26.85 -12.68 4.69
N ALA A 149 25.96 -11.90 4.07
CA ALA A 149 26.26 -10.53 3.65
C ALA A 149 26.31 -9.52 4.80
N LEU A 150 25.68 -9.82 5.94
CA LEU A 150 25.60 -8.94 7.10
C LEU A 150 26.65 -9.24 8.18
N GLU A 151 27.41 -10.33 8.02
CA GLU A 151 28.45 -10.72 8.96
C GLU A 151 29.54 -9.64 9.08
N GLY A 152 29.87 -9.24 10.31
CA GLY A 152 30.88 -8.22 10.58
C GLY A 152 30.45 -6.77 10.34
N LEU A 153 29.22 -6.51 9.87
CA LEU A 153 28.71 -5.14 9.75
C LEU A 153 28.34 -4.54 11.12
N PRO A 154 28.57 -3.23 11.32
CA PRO A 154 27.99 -2.53 12.46
C PRO A 154 26.46 -2.55 12.42
N VAL A 155 25.84 -2.47 13.60
CA VAL A 155 24.38 -2.56 13.83
C VAL A 155 23.57 -1.65 12.88
N VAL A 156 23.94 -0.37 12.74
CA VAL A 156 23.17 0.60 11.95
C VAL A 156 23.18 0.30 10.44
N PRO A 157 24.34 0.09 9.78
CA PRO A 157 24.40 -0.40 8.41
C PRO A 157 23.63 -1.71 8.19
N ALA A 158 23.68 -2.64 9.14
CA ALA A 158 22.95 -3.90 9.02
C ALA A 158 21.42 -3.71 9.06
N MET A 159 20.92 -2.82 9.93
CA MET A 159 19.50 -2.43 9.94
C MET A 159 19.08 -1.81 8.61
N ALA A 160 19.88 -0.89 8.06
CA ALA A 160 19.59 -0.25 6.78
C ALA A 160 19.57 -1.28 5.63
N ALA A 161 20.52 -2.22 5.62
CA ALA A 161 20.60 -3.28 4.62
C ALA A 161 19.39 -4.24 4.70
N LEU A 162 18.94 -4.60 5.90
CA LEU A 162 17.74 -5.41 6.09
C LEU A 162 16.47 -4.70 5.60
N VAL A 163 16.32 -3.40 5.89
CA VAL A 163 15.20 -2.60 5.38
C VAL A 163 15.24 -2.49 3.86
N LEU A 164 16.42 -2.22 3.29
CA LEU A 164 16.64 -2.16 1.84
C LEU A 164 16.25 -3.49 1.19
N ALA A 165 16.74 -4.61 1.72
CA ALA A 165 16.41 -5.94 1.21
C ALA A 165 14.90 -6.21 1.30
N PHE A 166 14.28 -5.93 2.44
CA PHE A 166 12.84 -6.11 2.64
C PHE A 166 12.02 -5.27 1.65
N PHE A 167 12.39 -4.00 1.45
CA PHE A 167 11.76 -3.12 0.48
C PHE A 167 11.90 -3.64 -0.96
N LEU A 168 13.10 -4.04 -1.39
CA LEU A 168 13.36 -4.53 -2.74
C LEU A 168 12.70 -5.87 -3.02
N LEU A 169 12.63 -6.75 -2.03
CA LEU A 169 11.94 -8.03 -2.18
C LEU A 169 10.45 -7.86 -2.46
N HIS A 170 9.86 -6.70 -2.15
CA HIS A 170 8.47 -6.43 -2.46
C HIS A 170 8.17 -6.41 -3.97
N TYR A 171 9.17 -6.22 -4.84
CA TYR A 171 9.00 -6.44 -6.28
C TYR A 171 8.58 -7.88 -6.64
N LEU A 172 8.82 -8.85 -5.74
CA LEU A 172 8.44 -10.26 -5.93
C LEU A 172 7.05 -10.60 -5.37
N PHE A 173 6.36 -9.64 -4.75
CA PHE A 173 5.08 -9.86 -4.08
C PHE A 173 3.99 -8.93 -4.63
N ALA A 174 2.81 -9.50 -4.86
CA ALA A 174 1.61 -8.76 -5.27
C ALA A 174 0.70 -8.35 -4.10
N SER A 175 1.19 -8.48 -2.86
CA SER A 175 0.44 -8.14 -1.67
C SER A 175 1.38 -7.84 -0.52
N VAL A 176 1.18 -6.68 0.12
CA VAL A 176 1.86 -6.31 1.37
C VAL A 176 1.62 -7.37 2.45
N THR A 177 0.40 -7.89 2.57
CA THR A 177 0.07 -8.93 3.55
C THR A 177 0.83 -10.23 3.29
N ALA A 178 0.90 -10.68 2.03
CA ALA A 178 1.67 -11.87 1.67
C ALA A 178 3.17 -11.67 1.92
N HIS A 179 3.69 -10.50 1.54
CA HIS A 179 5.08 -10.11 1.77
C HIS A 179 5.45 -10.16 3.25
N VAL A 180 4.67 -9.52 4.12
CA VAL A 180 4.90 -9.49 5.57
C VAL A 180 4.83 -10.89 6.16
N THR A 181 3.82 -11.65 5.80
CA THR A 181 3.61 -13.00 6.34
C THR A 181 4.79 -13.92 6.02
N ALA A 182 5.35 -13.79 4.82
CA ALA A 182 6.48 -14.60 4.37
C ALA A 182 7.83 -14.10 4.93
N LEU A 183 8.13 -12.80 4.78
CA LEU A 183 9.49 -12.29 4.96
C LEU A 183 9.75 -11.67 6.33
N LEU A 184 8.74 -11.10 7.00
CA LEU A 184 8.98 -10.42 8.28
C LEU A 184 9.57 -11.36 9.35
N PRO A 185 9.09 -12.60 9.56
CA PRO A 185 9.72 -13.53 10.49
C PRO A 185 11.19 -13.80 10.15
N VAL A 186 11.49 -13.96 8.87
CA VAL A 186 12.85 -14.25 8.40
C VAL A 186 13.79 -13.07 8.62
N MET A 187 13.36 -11.85 8.28
CA MET A 187 14.16 -10.65 8.53
C MET A 187 14.46 -10.47 10.01
N LEU A 188 13.49 -10.76 10.89
CA LEU A 188 13.68 -10.70 12.33
C LEU A 188 14.62 -11.79 12.85
N THR A 189 14.55 -13.01 12.30
CA THR A 189 15.48 -14.09 12.66
C THR A 189 16.92 -13.74 12.27
N VAL A 190 17.14 -13.20 11.07
CA VAL A 190 18.47 -12.74 10.63
C VAL A 190 18.95 -11.57 11.50
N ALA A 191 18.08 -10.62 11.81
CA ALA A 191 18.40 -9.50 12.70
C ALA A 191 18.80 -9.95 14.11
N ALA A 192 18.10 -10.94 14.67
CA ALA A 192 18.36 -11.48 16.01
C ALA A 192 19.72 -12.19 16.11
N ALA A 193 20.27 -12.67 14.98
CA ALA A 193 21.59 -13.28 14.93
C ALA A 193 22.73 -12.24 15.00
N ILE A 194 22.43 -10.95 14.78
CA ILE A 194 23.43 -9.86 14.82
C ILE A 194 23.61 -9.40 16.27
N PRO A 195 24.82 -9.50 16.86
CA PRO A 195 25.06 -9.08 18.23
C PRO A 195 24.73 -7.60 18.44
N GLY A 196 23.98 -7.30 19.51
CA GLY A 196 23.62 -5.92 19.88
C GLY A 196 22.51 -5.29 19.04
N MET A 197 21.79 -6.07 18.21
CA MET A 197 20.66 -5.56 17.44
C MET A 197 19.49 -5.10 18.35
N PRO A 198 19.02 -3.83 18.24
CA PRO A 198 17.83 -3.38 18.95
C PRO A 198 16.57 -3.93 18.25
N MET A 199 16.15 -5.14 18.64
CA MET A 199 15.11 -5.90 17.94
C MET A 199 13.77 -5.17 17.81
N GLU A 200 13.36 -4.41 18.81
CA GLU A 200 12.12 -3.62 18.76
C GLU A 200 12.17 -2.53 17.67
N ARG A 201 13.30 -1.80 17.60
CA ARG A 201 13.52 -0.77 16.58
C ARG A 201 13.64 -1.37 15.19
N MET A 202 14.32 -2.51 15.06
CA MET A 202 14.39 -3.24 13.79
C MET A 202 13.01 -3.69 13.32
N ALA A 203 12.20 -4.26 14.21
CA ALA A 203 10.83 -4.66 13.94
C ALA A 203 9.97 -3.47 13.51
N LEU A 204 10.09 -2.34 14.21
CA LEU A 204 9.40 -1.11 13.87
C LEU A 204 9.83 -0.59 12.49
N MET A 205 11.14 -0.54 12.19
CA MET A 205 11.65 -0.13 10.86
C MET A 205 11.09 -0.99 9.72
N LEU A 206 11.06 -2.31 9.89
CA LEU A 206 10.49 -3.21 8.88
C LEU A 206 8.99 -2.94 8.69
N CYS A 207 8.23 -2.80 9.78
CA CYS A 207 6.80 -2.46 9.71
C CYS A 207 6.53 -1.11 9.05
N LEU A 208 7.30 -0.08 9.38
CA LEU A 208 7.11 1.26 8.82
C LEU A 208 7.43 1.29 7.33
N SER A 209 8.40 0.49 6.87
CA SER A 209 8.73 0.40 5.45
C SER A 209 7.57 -0.12 4.57
N LEU A 210 6.60 -0.85 5.16
CA LEU A 210 5.40 -1.34 4.47
C LEU A 210 4.53 -0.21 3.91
N GLY A 211 4.50 0.93 4.60
CA GLY A 211 3.72 2.09 4.18
C GLY A 211 4.27 2.79 2.93
N ILE A 212 5.56 2.59 2.62
CA ILE A 212 6.24 3.31 1.53
C ILE A 212 6.55 2.45 0.31
N MET A 213 6.56 1.12 0.45
CA MET A 213 6.90 0.20 -0.65
C MET A 213 5.77 0.02 -1.68
N GLY A 214 4.56 0.47 -1.38
CA GLY A 214 3.39 0.20 -2.24
C GLY A 214 3.42 0.85 -3.63
N ILE A 215 4.29 1.84 -3.83
CA ILE A 215 4.40 2.60 -5.08
C ILE A 215 5.30 1.93 -6.13
N ILE A 216 6.08 0.91 -5.75
CA ILE A 216 7.19 0.43 -6.58
C ILE A 216 6.76 -0.42 -7.78
N SER A 217 5.57 -1.03 -7.72
CA SER A 217 5.05 -1.93 -8.76
C SER A 217 3.53 -1.76 -8.92
N PRO A 218 2.97 -2.07 -10.11
CA PRO A 218 1.53 -1.95 -10.36
C PRO A 218 0.67 -2.96 -9.59
N TYR A 219 1.30 -3.90 -8.87
CA TYR A 219 0.65 -4.91 -8.02
C TYR A 219 1.05 -4.81 -6.54
N GLY A 220 1.86 -3.83 -6.14
CA GLY A 220 2.43 -3.80 -4.78
C GLY A 220 1.37 -3.75 -3.67
N THR A 221 0.23 -3.09 -3.93
CA THR A 221 -0.86 -2.92 -2.97
C THR A 221 -2.23 -3.18 -3.59
N GLY A 222 -3.27 -3.28 -2.77
CA GLY A 222 -4.65 -3.42 -3.25
C GLY A 222 -5.11 -2.30 -4.21
N PRO A 223 -4.77 -1.02 -3.95
CA PRO A 223 -5.10 0.07 -4.89
C PRO A 223 -4.28 0.10 -6.18
N SER A 224 -3.03 -0.41 -6.19
CA SER A 224 -2.12 -0.26 -7.34
C SER A 224 -2.71 -0.78 -8.67
N PRO A 225 -3.39 -1.94 -8.73
CA PRO A 225 -3.98 -2.47 -9.96
C PRO A 225 -5.17 -1.65 -10.45
N ILE A 226 -5.92 -1.01 -9.54
CA ILE A 226 -7.03 -0.12 -9.90
C ILE A 226 -6.49 1.08 -10.66
N TYR A 227 -5.40 1.68 -10.18
CA TYR A 227 -4.73 2.78 -10.89
C TYR A 227 -4.09 2.32 -12.20
N ALA A 228 -3.38 1.19 -12.20
CA ALA A 228 -2.73 0.66 -13.40
C ALA A 228 -3.76 0.22 -14.47
N GLY A 229 -4.92 -0.27 -14.06
CA GLY A 229 -6.02 -0.70 -14.92
C GLY A 229 -6.96 0.43 -15.37
N SER A 230 -6.78 1.66 -14.85
CA SER A 230 -7.66 2.81 -15.14
C SER A 230 -7.55 3.33 -16.58
N GLY A 231 -6.48 2.97 -17.30
CA GLY A 231 -6.19 3.49 -18.65
C GLY A 231 -5.56 4.89 -18.68
N PHE A 232 -5.44 5.58 -17.55
CA PHE A 232 -4.86 6.93 -17.48
C PHE A 232 -3.34 6.95 -17.24
N LEU A 233 -2.75 5.88 -16.69
CA LEU A 233 -1.33 5.80 -16.40
C LEU A 233 -0.67 4.68 -17.21
N PRO A 234 0.15 4.99 -18.22
CA PRO A 234 0.86 3.98 -19.00
C PRO A 234 1.73 3.09 -18.11
N VAL A 235 1.77 1.78 -18.40
CA VAL A 235 2.55 0.79 -17.61
C VAL A 235 4.03 1.20 -17.49
N LYS A 236 4.62 1.71 -18.58
CA LYS A 236 6.00 2.21 -18.59
C LYS A 236 6.22 3.35 -17.60
N ASP A 237 5.28 4.28 -17.53
CA ASP A 237 5.36 5.41 -16.60
C ASP A 237 5.12 4.96 -15.17
N PHE A 238 4.24 3.98 -14.94
CA PHE A 238 4.07 3.37 -13.62
C PHE A 238 5.40 2.82 -13.09
N TRP A 239 6.11 2.01 -13.87
CA TRP A 239 7.41 1.45 -13.44
C TRP A 239 8.49 2.52 -13.26
N ARG A 240 8.56 3.49 -14.19
CA ARG A 240 9.52 4.59 -14.11
C ARG A 240 9.29 5.45 -12.87
N LEU A 241 8.07 5.94 -12.68
CA LEU A 241 7.69 6.78 -11.55
C LEU A 241 7.76 5.97 -10.25
N GLY A 242 7.28 4.72 -10.24
CA GLY A 242 7.36 3.84 -9.08
C GLY A 242 8.79 3.60 -8.61
N THR A 243 9.74 3.46 -9.52
CA THR A 243 11.18 3.36 -9.18
C THR A 243 11.71 4.68 -8.61
N ILE A 244 11.35 5.82 -9.22
CA ILE A 244 11.81 7.15 -8.76
C ILE A 244 11.24 7.48 -7.38
N PHE A 245 9.92 7.40 -7.21
CA PHE A 245 9.26 7.66 -5.93
C PHE A 245 9.62 6.61 -4.88
N GLY A 246 9.74 5.34 -5.27
CA GLY A 246 10.22 4.28 -4.39
C GLY A 246 11.61 4.58 -3.84
N ALA A 247 12.55 4.99 -4.70
CA ALA A 247 13.88 5.39 -4.28
C ALA A 247 13.86 6.61 -3.35
N ILE A 248 13.08 7.65 -3.68
CA ILE A 248 12.93 8.84 -2.82
C ILE A 248 12.37 8.45 -1.46
N ASN A 249 11.29 7.68 -1.44
CA ASN A 249 10.65 7.24 -0.20
C ASN A 249 11.62 6.43 0.67
N LEU A 250 12.36 5.50 0.05
CA LEU A 250 13.34 4.67 0.76
C LEU A 250 14.52 5.50 1.28
N ILE A 251 15.05 6.43 0.48
CA ILE A 251 16.13 7.33 0.89
C ILE A 251 15.68 8.19 2.07
N VAL A 252 14.51 8.84 1.99
CA VAL A 252 13.98 9.65 3.09
C VAL A 252 13.75 8.79 4.33
N PHE A 253 13.21 7.57 4.17
CA PHE A 253 12.98 6.65 5.27
C PHE A 253 14.28 6.22 5.96
N LEU A 254 15.34 5.91 5.20
CA LEU A 254 16.63 5.55 5.77
C LEU A 254 17.40 6.77 6.33
N ALA A 255 17.34 7.92 5.67
CA ALA A 255 18.06 9.12 6.09
C ALA A 255 17.42 9.83 7.29
N VAL A 256 16.09 9.77 7.43
CA VAL A 256 15.34 10.45 8.50
C VAL A 256 14.78 9.45 9.50
N GLY A 257 14.11 8.40 9.02
CA GLY A 257 13.45 7.41 9.88
C GLY A 257 14.43 6.61 10.73
N LEU A 258 15.54 6.15 10.13
CA LEU A 258 16.53 5.37 10.88
C LEU A 258 17.16 6.19 12.03
N PRO A 259 17.71 7.40 11.81
CA PRO A 259 18.23 8.20 12.92
C PRO A 259 17.16 8.58 13.94
N TRP A 260 15.95 8.93 13.49
CA TRP A 260 14.83 9.26 14.37
C TRP A 260 14.50 8.13 15.34
N LEU A 261 14.32 6.91 14.84
CA LEU A 261 14.05 5.75 15.70
C LEU A 261 15.22 5.37 16.60
N MET A 262 16.44 5.80 16.28
CA MET A 262 17.57 5.62 17.18
C MET A 262 17.55 6.60 18.36
N LEU A 263 16.92 7.77 18.18
CA LEU A 263 16.79 8.84 19.18
C LEU A 263 15.55 8.69 20.06
N VAL A 264 14.43 8.22 19.48
CA VAL A 264 13.19 7.98 20.23
C VAL A 264 13.39 6.79 21.17
N LYS A 265 13.04 7.00 22.45
CA LYS A 265 13.09 5.99 23.50
C LYS A 265 11.87 5.09 23.46
#